data_AF-A0A0D2PS51-F1
#
_entry.id   AF-A0A0D2PS51-F1
#
_cell.length_a   1.000
_cell.length_b   1.000
_cell.length_c   1.000
_cell.angle_alpha   90.00
_cell.angle_beta   90.00
_cell.angle_gamma   90.00
#
_symmetry.space_group_name_H-M   'P 1'
#
loop_
_entity.id
_entity.type
_entity.pdbx_description
1 polymer ?
#
loop_
_entity_poly.entity_id
_entity_poly.type
_entity_poly.pdbx_seq_one_letter_code
_entity_poly.pdbx_strand_id
1 'polypeptide(L)'
;MANSDPEGVDGVRMTWNVWPRTKLEASKCVIPLAASIAPIPPHSDIPTLPYAPLRCRTCSAALNAYSRVDFLAKIWICPFCYQRNQFPPHYAMISETNLPCELYPQYTTVQYTLQTNPDPNNPSNAPQLQPVFVFVLDTCMIEEELVFAKSALKQAIGLLPEQALVGFVSFGTQAHVHELGFTEMSKVYVFKGSKEISKEQVLEQLGLPAAGRRSTAGYPKGLQNGFTNTVVNRFLLPASDCEFTLNSLLDELQTDQWPVQAGHRASRCTGVALSVAAGLLGACLPGTGARIIALVGGPCTEGPGTIVSKDLSEPVRSHKDLFKDAAPYFKKAVKFYDSLAKQLVDQGHVLDLFASALDQVGVAEMKVAIERTGGLVVLAESFGHSVFKDSFKLVFEDGEQSLGLCFNGMLEISCSKEIKVQGIIGPCTSLEKKGPNVSDMVIGEGNTTTWKMCGLDKSTCLTVIFDLSSTDQSNVPETVNPQFYLQFLTRFAA
;
A
#
# COMPACT_ATOMS: atom_id res chain seq x y z
N MET A 1 -33.76 13.21 -13.22
CA MET A 1 -33.47 13.22 -11.77
C MET A 1 -32.04 12.72 -11.64
N ALA A 2 -31.14 13.55 -11.12
CA ALA A 2 -29.74 13.17 -10.95
C ALA A 2 -29.66 11.87 -10.13
N ASN A 3 -28.87 10.90 -10.58
CA ASN A 3 -28.52 9.74 -9.77
C ASN A 3 -27.98 10.27 -8.43
N SER A 4 -28.76 10.14 -7.36
CA SER A 4 -28.22 10.26 -6.01
C SER A 4 -27.14 9.20 -5.91
N ASP A 5 -25.91 9.62 -5.66
CA ASP A 5 -24.79 8.73 -5.38
C ASP A 5 -25.26 7.64 -4.39
N PRO A 6 -25.33 6.36 -4.79
CA PRO A 6 -25.86 5.30 -3.95
C PRO A 6 -25.02 5.06 -2.68
N GLU A 7 -23.80 5.60 -2.61
CA GLU A 7 -22.89 5.49 -1.46
C GLU A 7 -22.94 6.71 -0.53
N GLY A 8 -23.48 7.84 -1.00
CA GLY A 8 -23.57 9.09 -0.25
C GLY A 8 -22.23 9.66 0.20
N VAL A 9 -22.27 10.67 1.08
CA VAL A 9 -21.08 11.37 1.60
C VAL A 9 -20.12 10.43 2.35
N ASP A 10 -20.63 9.32 2.89
CA ASP A 10 -19.84 8.39 3.71
C ASP A 10 -19.00 7.40 2.89
N GLY A 11 -19.30 7.20 1.60
CA GLY A 11 -18.63 6.18 0.80
C GLY A 11 -18.84 4.76 1.35
N VAL A 12 -20.01 4.49 1.93
CA VAL A 12 -20.35 3.20 2.54
C VAL A 12 -21.62 2.63 1.94
N ARG A 13 -21.55 1.37 1.49
CA ARG A 13 -22.69 0.59 1.01
C ARG A 13 -22.85 -0.69 1.80
N MET A 14 -23.95 -0.79 2.55
CA MET A 14 -24.29 -1.98 3.32
C MET A 14 -25.06 -2.99 2.46
N THR A 15 -24.82 -4.28 2.72
CA THR A 15 -25.69 -5.37 2.25
C THR A 15 -27.09 -5.30 2.87
N TRP A 16 -27.17 -4.89 4.13
CA TRP A 16 -28.41 -4.69 4.88
C TRP A 16 -28.34 -3.36 5.63
N ASN A 17 -29.28 -2.45 5.36
CA ASN A 17 -29.38 -1.16 6.08
C ASN A 17 -30.10 -1.28 7.44
N VAL A 18 -30.77 -2.41 7.67
CA VAL A 18 -31.43 -2.74 8.94
C VAL A 18 -30.92 -4.11 9.37
N TRP A 19 -30.19 -4.13 10.49
CA TRP A 19 -29.56 -5.35 10.97
C TRP A 19 -30.50 -6.13 11.90
N PRO A 20 -30.47 -7.47 11.85
CA PRO A 20 -31.14 -8.31 12.85
C PRO A 20 -30.59 -8.01 14.25
N ARG A 21 -31.39 -8.27 15.30
CA ARG A 21 -30.96 -7.99 16.68
C ARG A 21 -30.30 -9.18 17.36
N THR A 22 -30.46 -10.37 16.79
CA THR A 22 -29.94 -11.61 17.36
C THR A 22 -29.11 -12.38 16.36
N LYS A 23 -28.14 -13.15 16.85
CA LYS A 23 -27.35 -14.06 16.04
C LYS A 23 -28.22 -15.10 15.31
N LEU A 24 -29.31 -15.56 15.93
CA LEU A 24 -30.24 -16.50 15.32
C LEU A 24 -30.92 -15.90 14.07
N GLU A 25 -31.39 -14.66 14.16
CA GLU A 25 -31.95 -13.96 13.00
C GLU A 25 -30.90 -13.68 11.93
N ALA A 26 -29.69 -13.26 12.33
CA ALA A 26 -28.57 -13.08 11.40
C ALA A 26 -28.22 -14.36 10.64
N SER A 27 -28.28 -15.52 11.30
CA SER A 27 -28.02 -16.81 10.64
C SER A 27 -29.06 -17.20 9.58
N LYS A 28 -30.23 -16.56 9.57
CA LYS A 28 -31.27 -16.72 8.53
C LYS A 28 -31.05 -15.79 7.35
N CYS A 29 -30.18 -14.77 7.46
CA CYS A 29 -29.81 -13.91 6.35
C CYS A 29 -28.89 -14.68 5.40
N VAL A 30 -29.34 -14.92 4.16
CA VAL A 30 -28.56 -15.63 3.13
C VAL A 30 -27.32 -14.82 2.73
N ILE A 31 -27.45 -13.49 2.67
CA ILE A 31 -26.34 -12.56 2.42
C ILE A 31 -25.76 -12.14 3.76
N PRO A 32 -24.44 -12.23 3.98
CA PRO A 32 -23.81 -11.85 5.25
C PRO A 32 -23.99 -10.36 5.53
N LEU A 33 -23.91 -9.99 6.81
CA LEU A 33 -23.81 -8.58 7.22
C LEU A 33 -22.45 -8.05 6.79
N ALA A 34 -22.45 -7.16 5.81
CA ALA A 34 -21.23 -6.61 5.24
C ALA A 34 -21.40 -5.16 4.79
N ALA A 35 -20.27 -4.43 4.78
CA ALA A 35 -20.14 -3.05 4.32
C ALA A 35 -19.03 -2.96 3.28
N SER A 36 -19.35 -2.49 2.06
CA SER A 36 -18.34 -1.97 1.14
C SER A 36 -18.02 -0.54 1.54
N ILE A 37 -16.74 -0.23 1.74
CA ILE A 37 -16.27 1.09 2.15
C ILE A 37 -15.23 1.61 1.16
N ALA A 38 -15.30 2.90 0.85
CA ALA A 38 -14.24 3.66 0.20
C ALA A 38 -13.44 4.40 1.29
N PRO A 39 -12.21 3.98 1.63
CA PRO A 39 -11.45 4.59 2.72
C PRO A 39 -11.08 6.06 2.48
N ILE A 40 -11.05 6.48 1.20
CA ILE A 40 -10.80 7.86 0.76
C ILE A 40 -11.96 8.26 -0.20
N PRO A 41 -13.13 8.62 0.34
CA PRO A 41 -14.27 8.95 -0.50
C PRO A 41 -14.03 10.26 -1.26
N PRO A 42 -14.21 10.28 -2.60
CA PRO A 42 -13.98 11.48 -3.41
C PRO A 42 -15.21 12.40 -3.35
N HIS A 43 -15.50 12.99 -2.19
CA HIS A 43 -16.65 13.87 -2.01
C HIS A 43 -16.23 15.26 -1.51
N SER A 44 -16.56 16.31 -2.27
CA SER A 44 -16.16 17.71 -2.01
C SER A 44 -16.66 18.26 -0.68
N ASP A 45 -17.78 17.74 -0.19
CA ASP A 45 -18.44 18.23 1.03
C ASP A 45 -17.85 17.65 2.33
N ILE A 46 -16.86 16.75 2.25
CA ILE A 46 -16.18 16.20 3.43
C ILE A 46 -15.28 17.29 4.03
N PRO A 47 -15.52 17.73 5.27
CA PRO A 47 -14.71 18.77 5.88
C PRO A 47 -13.34 18.24 6.27
N THR A 48 -12.31 19.06 6.02
CA THR A 48 -10.93 18.80 6.47
C THR A 48 -10.62 19.59 7.74
N LEU A 49 -10.27 18.89 8.81
CA LEU A 49 -10.05 19.43 10.14
C LEU A 49 -8.54 19.54 10.42
N PRO A 50 -7.99 20.73 10.72
CA PRO A 50 -6.54 20.94 10.84
C PRO A 50 -5.98 20.55 12.22
N TYR A 51 -6.45 19.45 12.79
CA TYR A 51 -6.05 18.96 14.11
C TYR A 51 -6.21 17.44 14.21
N ALA A 52 -5.69 16.85 15.28
CA ALA A 52 -5.81 15.42 15.53
C ALA A 52 -7.21 15.05 16.07
N PRO A 53 -7.75 13.87 15.71
CA PRO A 53 -9.04 13.41 16.22
C PRO A 53 -8.99 13.16 17.73
N LEU A 54 -10.02 13.61 18.46
CA LEU A 54 -10.18 13.27 19.87
C LEU A 54 -10.59 11.81 20.02
N ARG A 55 -9.76 11.00 20.69
CA ARG A 55 -10.00 9.55 20.87
C ARG A 55 -10.52 9.22 22.26
N CYS A 56 -11.39 8.21 22.34
CA CYS A 56 -11.87 7.67 23.62
C CYS A 56 -10.71 7.02 24.39
N ARG A 57 -10.60 7.31 25.68
CA ARG A 57 -9.51 6.78 26.53
C ARG A 57 -9.53 5.26 26.74
N THR A 58 -10.68 4.62 26.51
CA THR A 58 -10.87 3.19 26.77
C THR A 58 -10.80 2.36 25.49
N CYS A 59 -11.61 2.70 24.48
CA CYS A 59 -11.69 1.91 23.24
C CYS A 59 -11.01 2.57 22.03
N SER A 60 -10.40 3.74 22.20
CA SER A 60 -9.69 4.49 21.16
C SER A 60 -10.52 4.96 19.95
N ALA A 61 -11.82 4.68 19.91
CA ALA A 61 -12.75 5.22 18.92
C ALA A 61 -12.73 6.77 18.93
N ALA A 62 -12.80 7.37 17.75
CA ALA A 62 -12.81 8.82 17.59
C ALA A 62 -14.17 9.42 17.99
N LEU A 63 -14.12 10.65 18.51
CA LEU A 63 -15.29 11.53 18.67
C LEU A 63 -16.05 11.62 17.34
N ASN A 64 -17.37 11.60 17.40
CA ASN A 64 -18.24 11.61 16.23
C ASN A 64 -19.63 12.12 16.60
N ALA A 65 -20.46 12.41 15.60
CA ALA A 65 -21.81 12.97 15.73
C ALA A 65 -22.78 12.14 16.61
N TYR A 66 -22.51 10.85 16.83
CA TYR A 66 -23.32 9.99 17.70
C TYR A 66 -22.88 10.00 19.16
N SER A 67 -21.81 10.73 19.50
CA SER A 67 -21.33 10.89 20.87
C SER A 67 -22.25 11.81 21.65
N ARG A 68 -22.64 11.41 22.87
CA ARG A 68 -23.47 12.28 23.73
C ARG A 68 -22.59 13.26 24.48
N VAL A 69 -22.96 14.53 24.47
CA VAL A 69 -22.19 15.61 25.08
C VAL A 69 -22.92 16.15 26.29
N ASP A 70 -22.18 16.33 27.40
CA ASP A 70 -22.63 17.13 28.53
C ASP A 70 -21.80 18.41 28.55
N PHE A 71 -22.42 19.51 28.10
CA PHE A 71 -21.78 20.82 27.96
C PHE A 71 -21.48 21.49 29.30
N LEU A 72 -22.19 21.12 30.37
CA LEU A 72 -21.97 21.69 31.69
C LEU A 72 -20.73 21.05 32.33
N ALA A 73 -20.66 19.72 32.31
CA ALA A 73 -19.53 18.98 32.84
C ALA A 73 -18.32 18.94 31.88
N LYS A 74 -18.47 19.43 30.64
CA LYS A 74 -17.46 19.38 29.57
C LYS A 74 -16.95 17.95 29.36
N ILE A 75 -17.87 17.00 29.23
CA ILE A 75 -17.57 15.60 28.95
C ILE A 75 -18.33 15.12 27.71
N TRP A 76 -17.80 14.08 27.06
CA TRP A 76 -18.50 13.33 26.03
C TRP A 76 -18.52 11.84 26.35
N ILE A 77 -19.58 11.17 25.94
CA ILE A 77 -19.85 9.76 26.19
C ILE A 77 -19.68 9.02 24.87
N CYS A 78 -18.72 8.12 24.82
CA CYS A 78 -18.43 7.32 23.63
C CYS A 78 -19.62 6.38 23.30
N PRO A 79 -20.11 6.33 22.05
CA PRO A 79 -21.27 5.51 21.69
C PRO A 79 -20.96 4.00 21.72
N PHE A 80 -19.69 3.59 21.63
CA PHE A 80 -19.29 2.19 21.58
C PHE A 80 -19.13 1.56 22.97
N CYS A 81 -18.44 2.24 23.88
CA CYS A 81 -18.12 1.69 25.20
C CYS A 81 -18.81 2.40 26.37
N TYR A 82 -19.56 3.48 26.10
CA TYR A 82 -20.21 4.34 27.08
C TYR A 82 -19.25 5.01 28.08
N GLN A 83 -17.95 5.02 27.78
CA GLN A 83 -16.96 5.72 28.57
C GLN A 83 -17.23 7.22 28.54
N ARG A 84 -17.27 7.84 29.72
CA ARG A 84 -17.21 9.29 29.90
C ARG A 84 -15.77 9.76 29.73
N ASN A 85 -15.54 10.70 28.81
CA ASN A 85 -14.25 11.29 28.49
C ASN A 85 -14.34 12.80 28.73
N GLN A 86 -13.33 13.42 29.34
CA GLN A 86 -13.27 14.87 29.47
C GLN A 86 -12.79 15.48 28.16
N PHE A 87 -13.34 16.65 27.81
CA PHE A 87 -12.79 17.45 26.73
C PHE A 87 -11.43 18.06 27.14
N PRO A 88 -10.46 18.11 26.23
CA PRO A 88 -9.18 18.78 26.49
C PRO A 88 -9.37 20.31 26.54
N PRO A 89 -8.39 21.07 27.07
CA PRO A 89 -8.52 22.51 27.30
C PRO A 89 -8.89 23.35 26.06
N HIS A 90 -8.47 22.94 24.87
CA HIS A 90 -8.80 23.65 23.62
C HIS A 90 -10.27 23.52 23.21
N TYR A 91 -11.05 22.62 23.83
CA TYR A 91 -12.50 22.51 23.69
C TYR A 91 -13.25 23.22 24.84
N ALA A 92 -12.59 24.04 25.66
CA ALA A 92 -13.22 24.69 26.84
C ALA A 92 -14.49 25.51 26.49
N MET A 93 -14.55 26.07 25.29
CA MET A 93 -15.68 26.88 24.80
C MET A 93 -16.81 26.06 24.18
N ILE A 94 -16.77 24.72 24.23
CA ILE A 94 -17.81 23.87 23.63
C ILE A 94 -19.18 24.17 24.26
N SER A 95 -20.20 24.35 23.43
CA SER A 95 -21.59 24.56 23.84
C SER A 95 -22.54 24.11 22.74
N GLU A 96 -23.86 24.16 22.97
CA GLU A 96 -24.87 23.79 21.97
C GLU A 96 -24.76 24.63 20.68
N THR A 97 -24.28 25.87 20.77
CA THR A 97 -24.09 26.79 19.62
C THR A 97 -22.64 26.86 19.14
N ASN A 98 -21.70 26.20 19.83
CA ASN A 98 -20.28 26.19 19.48
C ASN A 98 -19.78 24.74 19.50
N LEU A 99 -20.14 24.00 18.45
CA LEU A 99 -19.75 22.61 18.28
C LEU A 99 -18.52 22.48 17.37
N PRO A 100 -17.59 21.58 17.69
CA PRO A 100 -16.57 21.14 16.74
C PRO A 100 -17.24 20.42 15.55
N CYS A 101 -16.54 20.38 14.42
CA CYS A 101 -17.10 19.93 13.15
C CYS A 101 -17.58 18.47 13.23
N GLU A 102 -16.80 17.60 13.85
CA GLU A 102 -17.06 16.17 14.03
C GLU A 102 -18.28 15.82 14.91
N LEU A 103 -18.94 16.81 15.52
CA LEU A 103 -20.17 16.63 16.30
C LEU A 103 -21.44 17.05 15.57
N TYR A 104 -21.33 17.69 14.40
CA TYR A 104 -22.54 18.02 13.63
C TYR A 104 -23.13 16.75 13.00
N PRO A 105 -24.46 16.54 13.10
CA PRO A 105 -25.12 15.34 12.55
C PRO A 105 -24.92 15.10 11.06
N GLN A 106 -24.69 16.15 10.27
CA GLN A 106 -24.41 16.07 8.84
C GLN A 106 -22.96 15.68 8.50
N TYR A 107 -22.04 15.70 9.46
CA TYR A 107 -20.63 15.37 9.27
C TYR A 107 -20.30 14.02 9.90
N THR A 108 -20.90 12.97 9.34
CA THR A 108 -20.64 11.56 9.70
C THR A 108 -19.28 11.07 9.18
N THR A 109 -18.78 11.70 8.12
CA THR A 109 -17.43 11.51 7.57
C THR A 109 -16.68 12.84 7.59
N VAL A 110 -15.46 12.82 8.15
CA VAL A 110 -14.57 13.98 8.24
C VAL A 110 -13.13 13.53 7.99
N GLN A 111 -12.31 14.43 7.45
CA GLN A 111 -10.88 14.20 7.27
C GLN A 111 -10.08 15.01 8.29
N TYR A 112 -9.03 14.43 8.86
CA TYR A 112 -8.14 15.14 9.78
C TYR A 112 -6.76 15.31 9.13
N THR A 113 -6.26 16.55 9.09
CA THR A 113 -4.90 16.85 8.68
C THR A 113 -4.02 16.98 9.92
N LEU A 114 -3.14 16.00 10.11
CA LEU A 114 -2.17 16.03 11.19
C LEU A 114 -1.02 16.96 10.82
N GLN A 115 -0.95 18.12 11.47
CA GLN A 115 0.23 18.96 11.35
C GLN A 115 1.43 18.22 11.93
N THR A 116 2.39 17.86 11.09
CA THR A 116 3.76 17.62 11.52
C THR A 116 4.30 18.97 11.99
N ASN A 117 4.01 19.37 13.23
CA ASN A 117 4.58 20.58 13.80
C ASN A 117 6.10 20.43 13.74
N PRO A 118 6.81 21.19 12.89
CA PRO A 118 8.22 21.35 13.15
C PRO A 118 8.31 22.17 14.45
N ASP A 119 9.21 21.77 15.33
CA ASP A 119 9.48 22.51 16.56
C ASP A 119 9.61 24.02 16.22
N PRO A 120 8.85 24.94 16.86
CA PRO A 120 8.93 26.37 16.55
C PRO A 120 10.33 26.96 16.80
N ASN A 121 11.20 26.28 17.56
CA ASN A 121 12.61 26.63 17.72
C ASN A 121 13.54 25.95 16.70
N ASN A 122 13.03 25.01 15.89
CA ASN A 122 13.77 24.31 14.86
C ASN A 122 12.86 23.86 13.68
N PRO A 123 12.43 24.81 12.81
CA PRO A 123 11.46 24.58 11.73
C PRO A 123 11.85 23.51 10.70
N SER A 124 13.11 23.05 10.72
CA SER A 124 13.73 22.20 9.70
C SER A 124 13.85 20.71 10.06
N ASN A 125 13.33 20.26 11.21
CA ASN A 125 13.68 18.94 11.77
C ASN A 125 12.54 17.91 11.93
N ALA A 126 11.32 18.18 11.45
CA ALA A 126 10.38 17.08 11.20
C ALA A 126 10.70 16.54 9.79
N PRO A 127 11.28 15.33 9.64
CA PRO A 127 11.54 14.78 8.32
C PRO A 127 10.19 14.57 7.62
N GLN A 128 9.87 15.43 6.65
CA GLN A 128 8.81 15.12 5.70
C GLN A 128 9.28 13.88 4.94
N LEU A 129 8.58 12.77 5.15
CA LEU A 129 8.86 11.51 4.48
C LEU A 129 8.45 11.68 3.03
N GLN A 130 9.44 11.80 2.14
CA GLN A 130 9.20 11.92 0.71
C GLN A 130 8.76 10.58 0.13
N PRO A 131 7.80 10.55 -0.80
CA PRO A 131 7.43 9.32 -1.49
C PRO A 131 8.61 8.85 -2.35
N VAL A 132 8.77 7.52 -2.44
CA VAL A 132 9.87 6.90 -3.20
C VAL A 132 9.31 6.08 -4.36
N PHE A 133 9.88 6.24 -5.54
CA PHE A 133 9.53 5.51 -6.75
C PHE A 133 10.77 4.79 -7.29
N VAL A 134 10.78 3.46 -7.21
CA VAL A 134 11.85 2.63 -7.78
C VAL A 134 11.33 1.97 -9.05
N PHE A 135 11.83 2.43 -10.19
CA PHE A 135 11.52 1.84 -11.49
C PHE A 135 12.37 0.59 -11.71
N VAL A 136 11.71 -0.52 -12.02
CA VAL A 136 12.34 -1.81 -12.31
C VAL A 136 12.05 -2.18 -13.76
N LEU A 137 13.03 -1.95 -14.65
CA LEU A 137 12.85 -2.11 -16.09
C LEU A 137 13.52 -3.38 -16.61
N ASP A 138 12.71 -4.19 -17.26
CA ASP A 138 13.14 -5.37 -17.99
C ASP A 138 13.84 -5.00 -19.31
N THR A 139 14.96 -5.65 -19.62
CA THR A 139 15.72 -5.45 -20.86
C THR A 139 15.68 -6.66 -21.78
N CYS A 140 15.03 -7.76 -21.38
CA CYS A 140 14.83 -8.96 -22.21
C CYS A 140 13.59 -8.83 -23.13
N MET A 141 13.55 -7.78 -23.95
CA MET A 141 12.49 -7.49 -24.91
C MET A 141 13.07 -7.02 -26.24
N ILE A 142 12.24 -6.91 -27.28
CA ILE A 142 12.67 -6.34 -28.56
C ILE A 142 12.97 -4.85 -28.40
N GLU A 143 13.84 -4.33 -29.27
CA GLU A 143 14.36 -2.96 -29.16
C GLU A 143 13.26 -1.89 -29.23
N GLU A 144 12.25 -2.10 -30.06
CA GLU A 144 11.08 -1.22 -30.19
C GLU A 144 10.30 -1.08 -28.86
N GLU A 145 10.01 -2.21 -28.20
CA GLU A 145 9.33 -2.23 -26.90
C GLU A 145 10.16 -1.53 -25.81
N LEU A 146 11.48 -1.74 -25.82
CA LEU A 146 12.38 -1.05 -24.90
C LEU A 146 12.35 0.46 -25.14
N VAL A 147 12.30 0.92 -26.40
CA VAL A 147 12.18 2.35 -26.73
C VAL A 147 10.88 2.95 -26.18
N PHE A 148 9.75 2.25 -26.31
CA PHE A 148 8.49 2.72 -25.74
C PHE A 148 8.52 2.77 -24.20
N ALA A 149 9.02 1.73 -23.54
CA ALA A 149 9.16 1.69 -22.09
C ALA A 149 10.07 2.82 -21.57
N LYS A 150 11.22 3.03 -22.23
CA LYS A 150 12.12 4.15 -21.93
C LYS A 150 11.41 5.50 -22.07
N SER A 151 10.70 5.73 -23.17
CA SER A 151 9.95 6.97 -23.39
C SER A 151 8.92 7.23 -22.30
N ALA A 152 8.21 6.18 -21.85
CA ALA A 152 7.23 6.30 -20.78
C ALA A 152 7.89 6.63 -19.43
N LEU A 153 9.04 6.03 -19.12
CA LEU A 153 9.80 6.37 -17.90
C LEU A 153 10.29 7.81 -17.91
N LYS A 154 10.82 8.31 -19.04
CA LYS A 154 11.22 9.72 -19.17
C LYS A 154 10.05 10.67 -18.90
N GLN A 155 8.88 10.35 -19.45
CA GLN A 155 7.66 11.11 -19.21
C GLN A 155 7.25 11.06 -17.73
N ALA A 156 7.29 9.89 -17.10
CA ALA A 156 6.92 9.73 -15.69
C ALA A 156 7.79 10.57 -14.76
N ILE A 157 9.11 10.61 -14.99
CA ILE A 157 10.04 11.40 -14.17
C ILE A 157 9.68 12.89 -14.21
N GLY A 158 9.32 13.41 -15.39
CA GLY A 158 8.89 14.81 -15.56
C GLY A 158 7.52 15.14 -14.95
N LEU A 159 6.76 14.13 -14.51
CA LEU A 159 5.46 14.30 -13.84
C LEU A 159 5.57 14.12 -12.31
N LEU A 160 6.67 13.56 -11.81
CA LEU A 160 6.85 13.34 -10.38
C LEU A 160 6.99 14.67 -9.60
N PRO A 161 6.53 14.73 -8.34
CA PRO A 161 6.88 15.84 -7.46
C PRO A 161 8.40 15.99 -7.35
N GLU A 162 8.90 17.23 -7.40
CA GLU A 162 10.34 17.54 -7.46
C GLU A 162 11.16 16.84 -6.36
N GLN A 163 10.61 16.77 -5.15
CA GLN A 163 11.23 16.19 -3.96
C GLN A 163 11.00 14.68 -3.79
N ALA A 164 10.20 14.04 -4.64
CA ALA A 164 10.00 12.60 -4.61
C ALA A 164 11.32 11.89 -4.94
N LEU A 165 11.66 10.83 -4.21
CA LEU A 165 12.90 10.11 -4.45
C LEU A 165 12.72 9.07 -5.55
N VAL A 166 13.67 9.00 -6.47
CA VAL A 166 13.66 8.10 -7.62
C VAL A 166 14.86 7.16 -7.55
N GLY A 167 14.61 5.87 -7.73
CA GLY A 167 15.62 4.84 -7.93
C GLY A 167 15.39 4.07 -9.22
N PHE A 168 16.46 3.47 -9.75
CA PHE A 168 16.40 2.69 -10.99
C PHE A 168 17.11 1.34 -10.87
N VAL A 169 16.40 0.29 -11.27
CA VAL A 169 16.93 -1.07 -11.42
C VAL A 169 16.62 -1.53 -12.83
N SER A 170 17.64 -1.91 -13.60
CA SER A 170 17.41 -2.64 -14.86
C SER A 170 17.70 -4.12 -14.68
N PHE A 171 17.06 -4.98 -15.46
CA PHE A 171 17.32 -6.41 -15.34
C PHE A 171 17.09 -7.18 -16.64
N GLY A 172 17.83 -8.28 -16.77
CA GLY A 172 17.67 -9.30 -17.80
C GLY A 172 18.16 -10.62 -17.24
N THR A 173 19.32 -11.10 -17.72
CA THR A 173 20.02 -12.25 -17.14
C THR A 173 20.54 -11.97 -15.72
N GLN A 174 20.83 -10.70 -15.42
CA GLN A 174 21.28 -10.21 -14.12
C GLN A 174 20.44 -8.99 -13.72
N ALA A 175 20.45 -8.65 -12.42
CA ALA A 175 19.79 -7.45 -11.91
C ALA A 175 20.83 -6.36 -11.61
N HIS A 176 20.58 -5.15 -12.08
CA HIS A 176 21.51 -4.01 -12.06
C HIS A 176 20.90 -2.86 -11.24
N VAL A 177 21.50 -2.52 -10.11
CA VAL A 177 21.12 -1.34 -9.31
C VAL A 177 22.02 -0.18 -9.69
N HIS A 178 21.42 0.92 -10.14
CA HIS A 178 22.15 2.09 -10.63
C HIS A 178 22.37 3.11 -9.51
N GLU A 179 23.61 3.52 -9.28
CA GLU A 179 23.98 4.57 -8.31
C GLU A 179 23.82 5.95 -8.95
N LEU A 180 22.58 6.46 -8.97
CA LEU A 180 22.22 7.71 -9.66
C LEU A 180 22.97 8.94 -9.11
N GLY A 181 23.35 8.93 -7.83
CA GLY A 181 24.06 10.03 -7.17
C GLY A 181 25.52 10.18 -7.56
N PHE A 182 26.08 9.27 -8.36
CA PHE A 182 27.48 9.34 -8.80
C PHE A 182 27.57 10.00 -10.18
N THR A 183 27.83 11.31 -10.20
CA THR A 183 27.79 12.13 -11.43
C THR A 183 29.04 12.02 -12.30
N GLU A 184 30.14 11.46 -11.79
CA GLU A 184 31.40 11.33 -12.54
C GLU A 184 31.32 10.29 -13.68
N MET A 185 30.61 9.19 -13.45
CA MET A 185 30.37 8.12 -14.42
C MET A 185 29.20 7.22 -13.98
N SER A 186 28.63 6.46 -14.91
CA SER A 186 27.63 5.45 -14.57
C SER A 186 28.24 4.33 -13.71
N LYS A 187 27.72 4.16 -12.49
CA LYS A 187 28.12 3.09 -11.57
C LYS A 187 26.95 2.18 -11.27
N VAL A 188 27.17 0.88 -11.46
CA VAL A 188 26.12 -0.15 -11.39
C VAL A 188 26.57 -1.31 -10.51
N TYR A 189 25.69 -1.77 -9.62
CA TYR A 189 25.88 -2.95 -8.79
C TYR A 189 25.14 -4.12 -9.42
N VAL A 190 25.87 -5.20 -9.69
CA VAL A 190 25.37 -6.34 -10.44
C VAL A 190 25.09 -7.51 -9.51
N PHE A 191 23.84 -7.95 -9.50
CA PHE A 191 23.36 -9.09 -8.72
C PHE A 191 23.08 -10.27 -9.64
N LYS A 192 23.56 -11.45 -9.24
CA LYS A 192 23.39 -12.68 -10.03
C LYS A 192 21.92 -13.11 -10.06
N GLY A 193 21.32 -13.13 -11.25
CA GLY A 193 19.90 -13.47 -11.46
C GLY A 193 19.49 -14.90 -11.08
N SER A 194 20.46 -15.82 -10.97
CA SER A 194 20.19 -17.23 -10.64
C SER A 194 20.08 -17.50 -9.13
N LYS A 195 20.40 -16.52 -8.27
CA LYS A 195 20.57 -16.72 -6.82
C LYS A 195 19.56 -15.88 -6.06
N GLU A 196 18.93 -16.47 -5.05
CA GLU A 196 18.11 -15.73 -4.08
C GLU A 196 18.99 -14.84 -3.19
N ILE A 197 18.57 -13.60 -3.01
CA ILE A 197 19.33 -12.58 -2.28
C ILE A 197 18.40 -11.97 -1.25
N SER A 198 18.79 -12.08 0.02
CA SER A 198 18.04 -11.50 1.15
C SER A 198 18.18 -9.98 1.20
N LYS A 199 17.22 -9.31 1.83
CA LYS A 199 17.28 -7.87 2.14
C LYS A 199 18.61 -7.50 2.78
N GLU A 200 19.07 -8.26 3.78
CA GLU A 200 20.30 -7.99 4.51
C GLU A 200 21.52 -8.02 3.60
N GLN A 201 21.58 -8.98 2.68
CA GLN A 201 22.66 -9.09 1.70
C GLN A 201 22.64 -7.95 0.68
N VAL A 202 21.46 -7.50 0.25
CA VAL A 202 21.32 -6.33 -0.64
C VAL A 202 21.88 -5.09 0.07
N LEU A 203 21.45 -4.84 1.31
CA LEU A 203 21.90 -3.69 2.08
C LEU A 203 23.42 -3.72 2.29
N GLU A 204 23.98 -4.87 2.67
CA GLU A 204 25.42 -5.05 2.85
C GLU A 204 26.21 -4.77 1.55
N GLN A 205 25.79 -5.34 0.42
CA GLN A 205 26.48 -5.20 -0.87
C GLN A 205 26.39 -3.79 -1.44
N LEU A 206 25.30 -3.06 -1.16
CA LEU A 206 25.15 -1.65 -1.53
C LEU A 206 25.82 -0.69 -0.54
N GLY A 207 26.33 -1.20 0.59
CA GLY A 207 26.90 -0.38 1.67
C GLY A 207 25.85 0.49 2.37
N LEU A 208 24.61 0.00 2.48
CA LEU A 208 23.49 0.68 3.12
C LEU A 208 23.31 0.21 4.58
N PRO A 209 23.01 1.11 5.52
CA PRO A 209 22.77 0.74 6.90
C PRO A 209 21.47 -0.08 7.01
N ALA A 210 21.51 -1.18 7.76
CA ALA A 210 20.29 -1.89 8.11
C ALA A 210 19.46 -1.07 9.11
N ALA A 211 18.23 -0.71 8.74
CA ALA A 211 17.28 -0.05 9.63
C ALA A 211 17.08 -0.92 10.89
N GLY A 212 17.57 -0.47 12.04
CA GLY A 212 17.35 -1.12 13.34
C GLY A 212 18.59 -1.65 14.09
N ARG A 213 19.81 -1.64 13.50
CA ARG A 213 21.02 -1.92 14.30
C ARG A 213 21.46 -0.67 15.07
N ARG A 214 21.15 -0.60 16.37
CA ARG A 214 21.96 0.18 17.32
C ARG A 214 23.37 -0.40 17.30
N SER A 215 24.32 0.32 16.73
CA SER A 215 25.74 0.00 16.84
C SER A 215 26.10 -0.26 18.31
N THR A 216 26.53 -1.49 18.60
CA THR A 216 27.10 -1.86 19.90
C THR A 216 28.63 -1.95 19.73
N ALA A 217 29.29 -1.04 20.45
CA ALA A 217 30.69 -1.07 20.92
C ALA A 217 31.85 -1.17 19.89
N GLY A 218 32.69 -0.11 19.88
CA GLY A 218 34.09 -0.21 19.47
C GLY A 218 34.72 1.05 18.84
N TYR A 219 35.09 2.04 19.68
CA TYR A 219 35.99 3.18 19.41
C TYR A 219 35.64 4.21 18.32
N PRO A 220 35.34 5.48 18.69
CA PRO A 220 35.26 6.57 17.73
C PRO A 220 36.62 7.27 17.58
N LYS A 221 37.22 7.20 16.39
CA LYS A 221 38.10 8.29 15.89
C LYS A 221 37.24 9.16 14.99
N GLY A 222 37.20 10.44 15.33
CA GLY A 222 36.13 11.37 14.98
C GLY A 222 35.84 11.52 13.50
N LEU A 223 34.55 11.57 13.19
CA LEU A 223 33.97 12.42 12.14
C LEU A 223 32.56 12.84 12.62
N GLN A 224 32.19 14.07 12.32
CA GLN A 224 31.02 14.79 12.83
C GLN A 224 29.67 14.18 12.41
N ASN A 225 28.68 14.41 13.28
CA ASN A 225 27.24 14.16 13.17
C ASN A 225 26.62 14.27 11.76
N GLY A 226 25.80 13.28 11.35
CA GLY A 226 24.82 13.45 10.24
C GLY A 226 24.51 12.26 9.31
N PHE A 227 25.09 11.07 9.51
CA PHE A 227 25.30 10.10 8.41
C PHE A 227 24.19 9.07 8.05
N THR A 228 22.95 9.16 8.54
CA THR A 228 21.96 8.09 8.24
C THR A 228 21.11 8.34 6.98
N ASN A 229 20.80 9.59 6.65
CA ASN A 229 20.01 9.91 5.43
C ASN A 229 20.87 10.03 4.16
N THR A 230 22.19 10.24 4.28
CA THR A 230 23.04 10.57 3.13
C THR A 230 23.44 9.37 2.28
N VAL A 231 23.40 8.14 2.81
CA VAL A 231 23.96 6.96 2.12
C VAL A 231 22.97 6.32 1.15
N VAL A 232 21.68 6.32 1.49
CA VAL A 232 20.61 5.82 0.58
C VAL A 232 20.38 6.78 -0.59
N ASN A 233 20.62 8.08 -0.38
CA ASN A 233 20.50 9.11 -1.41
C ASN A 233 21.46 8.92 -2.59
N ARG A 234 22.45 8.02 -2.48
CA ARG A 234 23.31 7.64 -3.62
C ARG A 234 22.54 6.85 -4.67
N PHE A 235 21.50 6.12 -4.27
CA PHE A 235 20.65 5.31 -5.13
C PHE A 235 19.27 5.93 -5.34
N LEU A 236 18.78 6.70 -4.36
CA LEU A 236 17.46 7.34 -4.36
C LEU A 236 17.63 8.86 -4.38
N LEU A 237 17.53 9.47 -5.55
CA LEU A 237 17.71 10.93 -5.71
C LEU A 237 16.36 11.65 -5.83
N PRO A 238 16.23 12.90 -5.35
CA PRO A 238 15.08 13.74 -5.70
C PRO A 238 14.84 13.77 -7.21
N ALA A 239 13.58 13.79 -7.64
CA ALA A 239 13.19 13.80 -9.05
C ALA A 239 13.87 14.97 -9.80
N SER A 240 13.92 16.16 -9.17
CA SER A 240 14.59 17.35 -9.69
C SER A 240 16.08 17.15 -9.99
N ASP A 241 16.76 16.32 -9.20
CA ASP A 241 18.20 16.12 -9.27
C ASP A 241 18.56 14.90 -10.16
N CYS A 242 17.61 13.97 -10.32
CA CYS A 242 17.82 12.73 -11.03
C CYS A 242 17.44 12.79 -12.52
N GLU A 243 16.60 13.74 -12.93
CA GLU A 243 15.97 13.77 -14.26
C GLU A 243 16.99 13.67 -15.40
N PHE A 244 18.01 14.53 -15.39
CA PHE A 244 19.05 14.51 -16.41
C PHE A 244 19.83 13.19 -16.41
N THR A 245 20.33 12.77 -15.24
CA THR A 245 21.13 11.55 -15.10
C THR A 245 20.36 10.31 -15.56
N LEU A 246 19.10 10.18 -15.16
CA LEU A 246 18.26 9.04 -15.51
C LEU A 246 17.85 9.08 -16.99
N ASN A 247 17.60 10.27 -17.57
CA ASN A 247 17.36 10.40 -19.01
C ASN A 247 18.57 9.95 -19.84
N SER A 248 19.78 10.39 -19.48
CA SER A 248 21.01 9.96 -20.14
C SER A 248 21.25 8.45 -19.99
N LEU A 249 21.03 7.91 -18.80
CA LEU A 249 21.11 6.47 -18.54
C LEU A 249 20.14 5.69 -19.43
N LEU A 250 18.88 6.13 -19.53
CA LEU A 250 17.88 5.49 -20.38
C LEU A 250 18.26 5.59 -21.87
N ASP A 251 18.82 6.70 -22.33
CA ASP A 251 19.31 6.82 -23.71
C ASP A 251 20.37 5.78 -24.05
N GLU A 252 21.28 5.51 -23.12
CA GLU A 252 22.35 4.51 -23.27
C GLU A 252 21.89 3.07 -23.02
N LEU A 253 20.75 2.88 -22.35
CA LEU A 253 20.27 1.54 -21.99
C LEU A 253 19.84 0.75 -23.23
N GLN A 254 20.46 -0.43 -23.37
CA GLN A 254 20.22 -1.40 -24.44
C GLN A 254 19.47 -2.64 -23.94
N THR A 255 19.01 -3.46 -24.88
CA THR A 255 18.45 -4.78 -24.59
C THR A 255 19.51 -5.70 -23.97
N ASP A 256 19.06 -6.74 -23.25
CA ASP A 256 19.96 -7.72 -22.65
C ASP A 256 20.80 -8.40 -23.75
N GLN A 257 22.13 -8.24 -23.70
CA GLN A 257 23.04 -8.72 -24.75
C GLN A 257 23.46 -10.19 -24.57
N TRP A 258 22.91 -10.88 -23.56
CA TRP A 258 23.21 -12.30 -23.35
C TRP A 258 22.62 -13.15 -24.49
N PRO A 259 23.43 -14.04 -25.11
CA PRO A 259 22.95 -14.84 -26.23
C PRO A 259 21.76 -15.73 -25.85
N VAL A 260 20.70 -15.66 -26.64
CA VAL A 260 19.54 -16.53 -26.52
C VAL A 260 19.65 -17.64 -27.57
N GLN A 261 19.69 -18.88 -27.12
CA GLN A 261 19.76 -20.03 -28.01
C GLN A 261 18.47 -20.15 -28.83
N ALA A 262 18.56 -20.64 -30.06
CA ALA A 262 17.38 -20.93 -30.87
C ALA A 262 16.44 -21.89 -30.12
N GLY A 263 15.14 -21.65 -30.21
CA GLY A 263 14.15 -22.44 -29.46
C GLY A 263 14.11 -22.14 -27.95
N HIS A 264 14.83 -21.12 -27.46
CA HIS A 264 14.81 -20.73 -26.06
C HIS A 264 14.31 -19.30 -25.85
N ARG A 265 13.73 -19.04 -24.68
CA ARG A 265 13.42 -17.73 -24.12
C ARG A 265 14.70 -17.10 -23.56
N ALA A 266 14.72 -15.78 -23.50
CA ALA A 266 15.74 -15.04 -22.76
C ALA A 266 15.75 -15.45 -21.28
N SER A 267 16.92 -15.33 -20.65
CA SER A 267 17.10 -15.57 -19.23
C SER A 267 16.64 -14.34 -18.45
N ARG A 268 15.45 -14.38 -17.86
CA ARG A 268 14.80 -13.22 -17.22
C ARG A 268 14.70 -13.45 -15.71
N CYS A 269 15.44 -12.68 -14.92
CA CYS A 269 15.49 -12.82 -13.46
C CYS A 269 14.56 -11.85 -12.70
N THR A 270 13.29 -11.76 -13.11
CA THR A 270 12.30 -10.82 -12.54
C THR A 270 12.21 -10.92 -11.02
N GLY A 271 12.18 -12.14 -10.45
CA GLY A 271 12.10 -12.32 -9.01
C GLY A 271 13.29 -11.73 -8.25
N VAL A 272 14.51 -11.89 -8.78
CA VAL A 272 15.71 -11.29 -8.17
C VAL A 272 15.67 -9.76 -8.29
N ALA A 273 15.28 -9.22 -9.44
CA ALA A 273 15.19 -7.77 -9.63
C ALA A 273 14.22 -7.12 -8.63
N LEU A 274 13.04 -7.73 -8.42
CA LEU A 274 12.07 -7.28 -7.42
C LEU A 274 12.58 -7.42 -5.98
N SER A 275 13.29 -8.51 -5.67
CA SER A 275 13.89 -8.70 -4.32
C SER A 275 14.97 -7.67 -4.03
N VAL A 276 15.79 -7.34 -5.03
CA VAL A 276 16.84 -6.32 -4.93
C VAL A 276 16.23 -4.94 -4.75
N ALA A 277 15.19 -4.59 -5.51
CA ALA A 277 14.46 -3.33 -5.33
C ALA A 277 13.81 -3.23 -3.93
N ALA A 278 13.16 -4.30 -3.45
CA ALA A 278 12.60 -4.35 -2.10
C ALA A 278 13.69 -4.31 -1.00
N GLY A 279 14.86 -4.88 -1.27
CA GLY A 279 16.03 -4.81 -0.41
C GLY A 279 16.59 -3.39 -0.29
N LEU A 280 16.73 -2.69 -1.42
CA LEU A 280 17.13 -1.28 -1.50
C LEU A 280 16.17 -0.38 -0.70
N LEU A 281 14.86 -0.51 -0.93
CA LEU A 281 13.84 0.23 -0.18
C LEU A 281 13.86 -0.08 1.32
N GLY A 282 14.41 -1.23 1.71
CA GLY A 282 14.64 -1.59 3.10
C GLY A 282 15.61 -0.69 3.87
N ALA A 283 16.33 0.20 3.19
CA ALA A 283 17.17 1.25 3.79
C ALA A 283 16.39 2.54 4.11
N CYS A 284 15.15 2.69 3.61
CA CYS A 284 14.34 3.87 3.86
C CYS A 284 13.95 4.00 5.34
N LEU A 285 13.61 5.23 5.76
CA LEU A 285 13.10 5.48 7.10
C LEU A 285 11.76 4.74 7.29
N PRO A 286 11.51 4.12 8.47
CA PRO A 286 10.24 3.48 8.74
C PRO A 286 9.06 4.45 8.55
N GLY A 287 8.07 4.01 7.79
CA GLY A 287 6.90 4.82 7.43
C GLY A 287 7.03 5.60 6.12
N THR A 288 8.20 5.60 5.47
CA THR A 288 8.35 6.11 4.11
C THR A 288 7.47 5.31 3.14
N GLY A 289 6.55 6.01 2.48
CA GLY A 289 5.77 5.45 1.37
C GLY A 289 6.66 5.21 0.16
N ALA A 290 6.66 4.00 -0.38
CA ALA A 290 7.45 3.66 -1.56
C ALA A 290 6.71 2.75 -2.52
N ARG A 291 6.95 2.90 -3.82
CA ARG A 291 6.47 2.00 -4.88
C ARG A 291 7.64 1.42 -5.65
N ILE A 292 7.59 0.11 -5.84
CA ILE A 292 8.34 -0.60 -6.89
C ILE A 292 7.43 -0.63 -8.11
N ILE A 293 7.87 -0.01 -9.21
CA ILE A 293 7.11 0.06 -10.46
C ILE A 293 7.84 -0.80 -11.48
N ALA A 294 7.34 -2.02 -11.67
CA ALA A 294 7.97 -3.01 -12.54
C ALA A 294 7.39 -2.98 -13.95
N LEU A 295 8.22 -2.69 -14.94
CA LEU A 295 7.90 -2.78 -16.37
C LEU A 295 8.48 -4.09 -16.91
N VAL A 296 7.62 -5.07 -17.19
CA VAL A 296 8.03 -6.46 -17.48
C VAL A 296 7.60 -6.87 -18.88
N GLY A 297 8.53 -7.43 -19.66
CA GLY A 297 8.36 -7.82 -21.06
C GLY A 297 8.08 -9.30 -21.31
N GLY A 298 7.87 -10.11 -20.25
CA GLY A 298 7.68 -11.55 -20.36
C GLY A 298 7.78 -12.28 -19.02
N PRO A 299 7.63 -13.61 -18.99
CA PRO A 299 7.69 -14.38 -17.75
C PRO A 299 9.12 -14.46 -17.19
N CYS A 300 9.23 -14.58 -15.86
CA CYS A 300 10.49 -14.93 -15.19
C CYS A 300 10.91 -16.35 -15.60
N THR A 301 12.15 -16.52 -16.07
CA THR A 301 12.69 -17.81 -16.57
C THR A 301 13.98 -18.23 -15.88
N GLU A 302 14.50 -17.40 -14.96
CA GLU A 302 15.75 -17.65 -14.25
C GLU A 302 15.62 -17.24 -12.77
N GLY A 303 16.11 -18.09 -11.88
CA GLY A 303 16.19 -17.79 -10.45
C GLY A 303 14.87 -17.94 -9.67
N PRO A 304 14.81 -17.39 -8.45
CA PRO A 304 13.59 -17.38 -7.65
C PRO A 304 12.43 -16.68 -8.38
N GLY A 305 11.22 -17.21 -8.22
CA GLY A 305 10.04 -16.72 -8.94
C GLY A 305 9.94 -17.15 -10.40
N THR A 306 10.78 -18.09 -10.87
CA THR A 306 10.65 -18.69 -12.22
C THR A 306 9.23 -19.18 -12.48
N ILE A 307 8.65 -18.81 -13.62
CA ILE A 307 7.27 -19.09 -14.04
C ILE A 307 7.22 -20.22 -15.07
N VAL A 308 8.20 -20.24 -15.97
CA VAL A 308 8.32 -21.20 -17.07
C VAL A 308 9.81 -21.44 -17.36
N SER A 309 10.14 -22.58 -17.96
CA SER A 309 11.50 -22.85 -18.41
C SER A 309 11.87 -21.96 -19.59
N LYS A 310 13.16 -21.99 -19.96
CA LYS A 310 13.64 -21.31 -21.16
C LYS A 310 13.24 -22.05 -22.43
N ASP A 311 12.93 -23.34 -22.41
CA ASP A 311 12.60 -24.09 -23.62
C ASP A 311 11.24 -23.65 -24.19
N LEU A 312 11.21 -23.13 -25.42
CA LEU A 312 9.97 -22.66 -26.06
C LEU A 312 9.00 -23.80 -26.39
N SER A 313 9.47 -25.05 -26.43
CA SER A 313 8.58 -26.21 -26.57
C SER A 313 7.71 -26.44 -25.33
N GLU A 314 8.15 -25.92 -24.17
CA GLU A 314 7.37 -25.91 -22.95
C GLU A 314 6.51 -24.64 -22.88
N PRO A 315 5.17 -24.75 -22.98
CA PRO A 315 4.29 -23.59 -22.92
C PRO A 315 4.19 -23.03 -21.50
N VAL A 316 3.82 -21.76 -21.38
CA VAL A 316 3.42 -21.20 -20.10
C VAL A 316 2.13 -21.92 -19.63
N ARG A 317 2.11 -22.34 -18.37
CA ARG A 317 0.96 -23.04 -17.74
C ARG A 317 -0.39 -22.38 -18.03
N SER A 318 -1.41 -23.22 -18.20
CA SER A 318 -2.82 -22.86 -18.33
C SER A 318 -3.63 -23.16 -17.05
N HIS A 319 -4.87 -22.69 -16.97
CA HIS A 319 -5.78 -23.07 -15.89
C HIS A 319 -6.03 -24.58 -15.81
N LYS A 320 -6.00 -25.29 -16.95
CA LYS A 320 -6.13 -26.75 -17.00
C LYS A 320 -4.94 -27.44 -16.34
N ASP A 321 -3.75 -26.91 -16.53
CA ASP A 321 -2.53 -27.45 -15.93
C ASP A 321 -2.53 -27.23 -14.42
N LEU A 322 -2.95 -26.05 -13.97
CA LEU A 322 -3.14 -25.75 -12.55
C LEU A 322 -4.16 -26.70 -11.89
N PHE A 323 -5.31 -26.93 -12.55
CA PHE A 323 -6.34 -27.85 -12.05
C PHE A 323 -5.84 -29.29 -11.93
N LYS A 324 -4.96 -29.72 -12.84
CA LYS A 324 -4.37 -31.06 -12.84
C LYS A 324 -3.08 -31.18 -12.03
N ASP A 325 -2.65 -30.12 -11.35
CA ASP A 325 -1.35 -30.02 -10.68
C ASP A 325 -0.15 -30.33 -11.59
N ALA A 326 -0.26 -29.97 -12.88
CA ALA A 326 0.74 -30.19 -13.93
C ALA A 326 1.59 -28.94 -14.23
N ALA A 327 1.63 -27.98 -13.30
CA ALA A 327 2.41 -26.74 -13.43
C ALA A 327 3.61 -26.74 -12.47
N PRO A 328 4.79 -27.23 -12.90
CA PRO A 328 5.91 -27.53 -11.99
C PRO A 328 6.48 -26.31 -11.26
N TYR A 329 6.39 -25.12 -11.87
CA TYR A 329 6.95 -23.88 -11.32
C TYR A 329 6.00 -23.14 -10.36
N PHE A 330 4.69 -23.33 -10.51
CA PHE A 330 3.66 -22.45 -9.92
C PHE A 330 3.77 -22.35 -8.39
N LYS A 331 3.75 -23.49 -7.68
CA LYS A 331 3.76 -23.52 -6.21
C LYS A 331 5.03 -22.88 -5.62
N LYS A 332 6.19 -23.10 -6.25
CA LYS A 332 7.47 -22.54 -5.80
C LYS A 332 7.52 -21.03 -6.04
N ALA A 333 7.02 -20.56 -7.19
CA ALA A 333 6.94 -19.14 -7.52
C ALA A 333 5.97 -18.39 -6.60
N VAL A 334 4.75 -18.90 -6.37
CA VAL A 334 3.79 -18.31 -5.43
C VAL A 334 4.39 -18.19 -4.03
N LYS A 335 5.09 -19.22 -3.53
CA LYS A 335 5.75 -19.16 -2.22
C LYS A 335 6.82 -18.07 -2.14
N PHE A 336 7.58 -17.89 -3.22
CA PHE A 336 8.59 -16.84 -3.30
C PHE A 336 7.92 -15.44 -3.26
N TYR A 337 6.92 -15.21 -4.10
CA TYR A 337 6.20 -13.93 -4.12
C TYR A 337 5.41 -13.66 -2.83
N ASP A 338 4.91 -14.68 -2.14
CA ASP A 338 4.31 -14.54 -0.80
C ASP A 338 5.34 -14.07 0.24
N SER A 339 6.59 -14.51 0.12
CA SER A 339 7.68 -14.07 1.00
C SER A 339 8.08 -12.62 0.71
N LEU A 340 8.15 -12.25 -0.57
CA LEU A 340 8.35 -10.86 -0.99
C LEU A 340 7.20 -9.95 -0.53
N ALA A 341 5.95 -10.43 -0.62
CA ALA A 341 4.77 -9.73 -0.15
C ALA A 341 4.88 -9.37 1.33
N LYS A 342 5.27 -10.33 2.17
CA LYS A 342 5.46 -10.12 3.62
C LYS A 342 6.52 -9.04 3.88
N GLN A 343 7.66 -9.09 3.19
CA GLN A 343 8.70 -8.08 3.32
C GLN A 343 8.18 -6.68 2.97
N LEU A 344 7.49 -6.54 1.83
CA LEU A 344 6.95 -5.25 1.38
C LEU A 344 5.86 -4.74 2.33
N VAL A 345 4.98 -5.62 2.81
CA VAL A 345 3.96 -5.27 3.80
C VAL A 345 4.58 -4.80 5.09
N ASP A 346 5.59 -5.49 5.61
CA ASP A 346 6.29 -5.08 6.83
C ASP A 346 6.93 -3.70 6.67
N GLN A 347 7.56 -3.45 5.53
CA GLN A 347 8.18 -2.17 5.18
C GLN A 347 7.17 -1.04 4.89
N GLY A 348 5.94 -1.37 4.46
CA GLY A 348 4.94 -0.39 4.01
C GLY A 348 5.17 0.07 2.58
N HIS A 349 5.58 -0.84 1.69
CA HIS A 349 5.92 -0.54 0.30
C HIS A 349 4.99 -1.28 -0.67
N VAL A 350 4.84 -0.73 -1.86
CA VAL A 350 3.91 -1.17 -2.90
C VAL A 350 4.66 -1.84 -4.04
N LEU A 351 4.07 -2.87 -4.64
CA LEU A 351 4.54 -3.45 -5.90
C LEU A 351 3.50 -3.26 -7.00
N ASP A 352 3.81 -2.38 -7.95
CA ASP A 352 3.05 -2.20 -9.18
C ASP A 352 3.67 -3.02 -10.32
N LEU A 353 2.82 -3.61 -11.16
CA LEU A 353 3.21 -4.41 -12.32
C LEU A 353 2.59 -3.87 -13.61
N PHE A 354 3.42 -3.32 -14.47
CA PHE A 354 3.09 -2.96 -15.84
C PHE A 354 3.72 -3.98 -16.78
N ALA A 355 2.89 -4.90 -17.26
CA ALA A 355 3.36 -5.99 -18.09
C ALA A 355 2.93 -5.79 -19.53
N SER A 356 3.92 -5.88 -20.42
CA SER A 356 3.69 -5.85 -21.86
C SER A 356 4.30 -7.04 -22.55
N ALA A 357 3.46 -7.97 -22.98
CA ALA A 357 3.89 -9.17 -23.69
C ALA A 357 2.72 -9.79 -24.45
N LEU A 358 3.03 -10.53 -25.52
CA LEU A 358 2.05 -11.35 -26.24
C LEU A 358 1.70 -12.65 -25.50
N ASP A 359 2.60 -13.12 -24.63
CA ASP A 359 2.40 -14.31 -23.79
C ASP A 359 2.27 -13.91 -22.30
N GLN A 360 1.87 -14.84 -21.46
CA GLN A 360 1.67 -14.61 -20.03
C GLN A 360 2.99 -14.28 -19.31
N VAL A 361 2.96 -13.25 -18.44
CA VAL A 361 4.15 -12.81 -17.67
C VAL A 361 4.27 -13.41 -16.27
N GLY A 362 3.29 -14.20 -15.83
CA GLY A 362 3.28 -14.76 -14.46
C GLY A 362 2.54 -13.91 -13.42
N VAL A 363 1.51 -13.14 -13.83
CA VAL A 363 0.67 -12.37 -12.87
C VAL A 363 0.05 -13.27 -11.81
N ALA A 364 -0.38 -14.49 -12.17
CA ALA A 364 -1.02 -15.41 -11.22
C ALA A 364 -0.12 -15.75 -10.02
N GLU A 365 1.19 -15.83 -10.23
CA GLU A 365 2.19 -16.09 -9.19
C GLU A 365 2.54 -14.82 -8.40
N MET A 366 2.63 -13.68 -9.09
CA MET A 366 2.95 -12.37 -8.50
C MET A 366 1.78 -11.73 -7.74
N LYS A 367 0.55 -12.16 -8.04
CA LYS A 367 -0.72 -11.63 -7.52
C LYS A 367 -0.69 -11.37 -6.01
N VAL A 368 -0.15 -12.32 -5.24
CA VAL A 368 -0.10 -12.23 -3.77
C VAL A 368 0.71 -11.03 -3.27
N ALA A 369 1.79 -10.66 -3.96
CA ALA A 369 2.61 -9.50 -3.59
C ALA A 369 1.94 -8.18 -3.98
N ILE A 370 1.29 -8.16 -5.14
CA ILE A 370 0.62 -6.96 -5.66
C ILE A 370 -0.62 -6.65 -4.83
N GLU A 371 -1.52 -7.61 -4.64
CA GLU A 371 -2.79 -7.41 -3.92
C GLU A 371 -2.58 -7.05 -2.44
N ARG A 372 -1.65 -7.74 -1.74
CA ARG A 372 -1.40 -7.47 -0.32
C ARG A 372 -0.79 -6.10 -0.05
N THR A 373 -0.08 -5.56 -1.04
CA THR A 373 0.54 -4.24 -0.95
C THR A 373 -0.32 -3.13 -1.53
N GLY A 374 -1.46 -3.45 -2.16
CA GLY A 374 -2.33 -2.46 -2.81
C GLY A 374 -1.72 -1.88 -4.09
N GLY A 375 -0.94 -2.69 -4.81
CA GLY A 375 -0.31 -2.29 -6.07
C GLY A 375 -1.22 -2.46 -7.29
N LEU A 376 -0.82 -1.80 -8.37
CA LEU A 376 -1.51 -1.77 -9.65
C LEU A 376 -1.07 -2.91 -10.56
N VAL A 377 -1.98 -3.37 -11.43
CA VAL A 377 -1.66 -4.28 -12.53
C VAL A 377 -2.19 -3.70 -13.83
N VAL A 378 -1.31 -3.49 -14.79
CA VAL A 378 -1.68 -3.15 -16.17
C VAL A 378 -1.12 -4.21 -17.10
N LEU A 379 -1.99 -4.80 -17.90
CA LEU A 379 -1.64 -5.77 -18.92
C LEU A 379 -1.87 -5.15 -20.29
N ALA A 380 -0.83 -5.15 -21.12
CA ALA A 380 -0.88 -4.72 -22.50
C ALA A 380 -0.12 -5.71 -23.39
N GLU A 381 -0.33 -5.64 -24.70
CA GLU A 381 0.45 -6.40 -25.68
C GLU A 381 1.76 -5.70 -26.02
N SER A 382 1.75 -4.36 -26.04
CA SER A 382 2.90 -3.48 -26.33
C SER A 382 2.91 -2.26 -25.39
N PHE A 383 4.10 -1.84 -24.95
CA PHE A 383 4.33 -0.56 -24.28
C PHE A 383 4.08 0.63 -25.22
N GLY A 384 3.94 0.38 -26.52
CA GLY A 384 3.51 1.36 -27.53
C GLY A 384 2.01 1.67 -27.48
N HIS A 385 1.18 0.80 -26.88
CA HIS A 385 -0.27 0.93 -26.88
C HIS A 385 -0.79 1.96 -25.86
N SER A 386 -1.94 2.58 -26.17
CA SER A 386 -2.60 3.55 -25.29
C SER A 386 -3.00 2.95 -23.94
N VAL A 387 -3.41 1.68 -23.91
CA VAL A 387 -3.74 0.96 -22.67
C VAL A 387 -2.59 1.06 -21.66
N PHE A 388 -1.34 0.87 -22.09
CA PHE A 388 -0.19 1.07 -21.21
C PHE A 388 0.10 2.55 -21.00
N LYS A 389 0.25 3.33 -22.07
CA LYS A 389 0.70 4.73 -22.00
C LYS A 389 -0.21 5.59 -21.13
N ASP A 390 -1.51 5.52 -21.35
CA ASP A 390 -2.50 6.32 -20.65
C ASP A 390 -2.58 5.86 -19.18
N SER A 391 -2.63 4.55 -18.93
CA SER A 391 -2.66 4.01 -17.56
C SER A 391 -1.40 4.34 -16.77
N PHE A 392 -0.22 4.26 -17.40
CA PHE A 392 1.05 4.58 -16.76
C PHE A 392 1.14 6.07 -16.42
N LYS A 393 0.66 6.94 -17.31
CA LYS A 393 0.63 8.40 -17.10
C LYS A 393 -0.23 8.77 -15.89
N LEU A 394 -1.42 8.17 -15.74
CA LEU A 394 -2.35 8.44 -14.64
C LEU A 394 -1.77 8.20 -13.24
N VAL A 395 -0.73 7.37 -13.12
CA VAL A 395 -0.01 7.12 -11.85
C VAL A 395 0.68 8.39 -11.35
N PHE A 396 1.15 9.25 -12.26
CA PHE A 396 2.01 10.40 -11.96
C PHE A 396 1.34 11.74 -12.24
N GLU A 397 0.17 11.75 -12.89
CA GLU A 397 -0.59 12.99 -13.09
C GLU A 397 -1.06 13.58 -11.76
N ASP A 398 -1.12 14.91 -11.72
CA ASP A 398 -1.76 15.68 -10.66
C ASP A 398 -3.13 16.20 -11.12
N GLY A 399 -3.95 16.64 -10.18
CA GLY A 399 -5.28 17.21 -10.43
C GLY A 399 -6.41 16.19 -10.43
N GLU A 400 -7.52 16.52 -11.09
CA GLU A 400 -8.77 15.73 -11.03
C GLU A 400 -8.63 14.32 -11.63
N GLN A 401 -7.74 14.15 -12.62
CA GLN A 401 -7.50 12.88 -13.29
C GLN A 401 -6.44 12.02 -12.58
N SER A 402 -5.76 12.56 -11.56
CA SER A 402 -4.83 11.81 -10.74
C SER A 402 -5.53 10.66 -10.02
N LEU A 403 -4.86 9.50 -9.95
CA LEU A 403 -5.30 8.41 -9.07
C LEU A 403 -5.35 8.85 -7.60
N GLY A 404 -4.56 9.85 -7.20
CA GLY A 404 -4.49 10.30 -5.80
C GLY A 404 -3.85 9.23 -4.91
N LEU A 405 -2.69 8.72 -5.35
CA LEU A 405 -1.99 7.63 -4.70
C LEU A 405 -1.55 8.04 -3.29
N CYS A 406 -1.99 7.26 -2.32
CA CYS A 406 -1.65 7.40 -0.91
C CYS A 406 -0.82 6.21 -0.44
N PHE A 407 -0.15 6.38 0.70
CA PHE A 407 0.83 5.44 1.21
C PHE A 407 0.61 5.09 2.67
N ASN A 408 1.08 3.89 3.04
CA ASN A 408 1.17 3.42 4.42
C ASN A 408 -0.14 3.60 5.21
N GLY A 409 -1.24 3.27 4.55
CA GLY A 409 -2.58 3.27 5.08
C GLY A 409 -2.76 2.28 6.23
N MET A 410 -3.55 2.70 7.22
CA MET A 410 -3.91 1.93 8.40
C MET A 410 -5.39 2.12 8.66
N LEU A 411 -6.18 1.05 8.49
CA LEU A 411 -7.62 1.03 8.76
C LEU A 411 -7.86 0.44 10.14
N GLU A 412 -8.50 1.20 11.02
CA GLU A 412 -9.01 0.75 12.32
C GLU A 412 -10.55 0.71 12.26
N ILE A 413 -11.16 -0.41 12.65
CA ILE A 413 -12.62 -0.56 12.71
C ILE A 413 -13.07 -0.66 14.16
N SER A 414 -13.95 0.25 14.57
CA SER A 414 -14.66 0.22 15.86
C SER A 414 -16.14 -0.06 15.62
N CYS A 415 -16.72 -0.97 16.41
CA CYS A 415 -18.14 -1.32 16.29
C CYS A 415 -18.80 -1.51 17.66
N SER A 416 -20.13 -1.48 17.70
CA SER A 416 -20.91 -1.82 18.91
C SER A 416 -20.48 -3.20 19.45
N LYS A 417 -20.65 -3.42 20.77
CA LYS A 417 -20.15 -4.62 21.47
C LYS A 417 -20.78 -5.92 20.95
N GLU A 418 -21.98 -5.81 20.41
CA GLU A 418 -22.76 -6.90 19.84
C GLU A 418 -22.24 -7.32 18.47
N ILE A 419 -21.37 -6.52 17.84
CA ILE A 419 -20.84 -6.76 16.49
C ILE A 419 -19.43 -7.30 16.60
N LYS A 420 -19.14 -8.33 15.81
CA LYS A 420 -17.81 -8.89 15.60
C LYS A 420 -17.40 -8.70 14.14
N VAL A 421 -16.11 -8.45 13.90
CA VAL A 421 -15.55 -8.35 12.56
C VAL A 421 -14.95 -9.70 12.17
N GLN A 422 -15.44 -10.27 11.07
CA GLN A 422 -14.96 -11.54 10.52
C GLN A 422 -13.70 -11.35 9.67
N GLY A 423 -13.64 -10.23 8.94
CA GLY A 423 -12.47 -9.85 8.14
C GLY A 423 -12.84 -8.96 6.96
N ILE A 424 -11.85 -8.73 6.09
CA ILE A 424 -11.96 -7.87 4.91
C ILE A 424 -11.65 -8.67 3.65
N ILE A 425 -12.42 -8.42 2.59
CA ILE A 425 -12.08 -8.77 1.22
C ILE A 425 -11.69 -7.48 0.49
N GLY A 426 -10.45 -7.39 0.04
CA GLY A 426 -9.89 -6.22 -0.65
C GLY A 426 -8.38 -6.08 -0.45
N PRO A 427 -7.73 -5.07 -1.07
CA PRO A 427 -6.28 -4.86 -1.03
C PRO A 427 -5.80 -4.33 0.33
N CYS A 428 -5.72 -5.23 1.32
CA CYS A 428 -5.18 -4.93 2.64
C CYS A 428 -4.53 -6.18 3.23
N THR A 429 -3.73 -6.01 4.28
CA THR A 429 -3.14 -7.13 5.02
C THR A 429 -3.50 -7.04 6.50
N SER A 430 -3.93 -8.16 7.07
CA SER A 430 -4.20 -8.26 8.50
C SER A 430 -2.92 -8.05 9.33
N LEU A 431 -3.04 -7.27 10.41
CA LEU A 431 -1.99 -7.17 11.43
C LEU A 431 -2.17 -8.17 12.57
N GLU A 432 -3.15 -9.08 12.45
CA GLU A 432 -3.46 -10.16 13.39
C GLU A 432 -3.63 -9.69 14.86
N LYS A 433 -4.01 -8.42 15.03
CA LYS A 433 -4.20 -7.81 16.34
C LYS A 433 -5.55 -8.25 16.91
N LYS A 434 -5.49 -9.19 17.87
CA LYS A 434 -6.67 -9.67 18.57
C LYS A 434 -7.33 -8.57 19.40
N GLY A 435 -8.64 -8.68 19.59
CA GLY A 435 -9.44 -7.71 20.33
C GLY A 435 -10.85 -8.21 20.61
N PRO A 436 -11.61 -7.50 21.45
CA PRO A 436 -12.94 -7.92 21.86
C PRO A 436 -13.93 -7.97 20.70
N ASN A 437 -13.70 -7.21 19.61
CA ASN A 437 -14.60 -7.17 18.46
C ASN A 437 -14.12 -8.07 17.31
N VAL A 438 -13.08 -8.89 17.50
CA VAL A 438 -12.64 -9.88 16.50
C VAL A 438 -13.55 -11.11 16.59
N SER A 439 -14.03 -11.58 15.45
CA SER A 439 -14.80 -12.84 15.34
C SER A 439 -13.90 -14.06 15.38
N ASP A 440 -14.40 -15.17 15.93
CA ASP A 440 -13.74 -16.48 15.84
C ASP A 440 -13.89 -17.09 14.43
N MET A 441 -14.96 -16.73 13.71
CA MET A 441 -15.16 -17.10 12.32
C MET A 441 -14.52 -16.04 11.41
N VAL A 442 -13.56 -16.48 10.59
CA VAL A 442 -12.74 -15.61 9.74
C VAL A 442 -13.19 -15.72 8.28
N ILE A 443 -13.38 -14.57 7.61
CA ILE A 443 -13.58 -14.50 6.16
C ILE A 443 -12.61 -13.46 5.59
N GLY A 444 -11.86 -13.84 4.55
CA GLY A 444 -10.84 -12.98 3.96
C GLY A 444 -9.66 -12.70 4.91
N GLU A 445 -9.15 -11.48 4.88
CA GLU A 445 -8.12 -10.98 5.80
C GLU A 445 -8.77 -10.66 7.15
N GLY A 446 -8.80 -11.63 8.06
CA GLY A 446 -9.45 -11.50 9.37
C GLY A 446 -8.50 -11.54 10.56
N ASN A 447 -8.97 -12.06 11.69
CA ASN A 447 -8.23 -12.14 12.95
C ASN A 447 -7.77 -10.79 13.54
N THR A 448 -8.36 -9.68 13.10
CA THR A 448 -7.98 -8.33 13.50
C THR A 448 -9.16 -7.37 13.39
N THR A 449 -9.04 -6.21 14.01
CA THR A 449 -9.85 -5.01 13.70
C THR A 449 -8.99 -3.88 13.14
N THR A 450 -7.77 -4.22 12.71
CA THR A 450 -6.79 -3.28 12.16
C THR A 450 -6.05 -3.90 10.99
N TRP A 451 -6.03 -3.19 9.86
CA TRP A 451 -5.39 -3.63 8.61
C TRP A 451 -4.42 -2.58 8.11
N LYS A 452 -3.36 -3.06 7.44
CA LYS A 452 -2.40 -2.23 6.72
C LYS A 452 -2.74 -2.23 5.24
N MET A 453 -2.62 -1.08 4.59
CA MET A 453 -2.78 -0.86 3.16
C MET A 453 -1.54 -0.11 2.68
N CYS A 454 -0.56 -0.79 2.10
CA CYS A 454 0.72 -0.13 1.77
C CYS A 454 0.55 0.96 0.72
N GLY A 455 -0.29 0.68 -0.28
CA GLY A 455 -0.83 1.63 -1.25
C GLY A 455 -2.36 1.62 -1.19
N LEU A 456 -2.94 2.80 -1.41
CA LEU A 456 -4.37 3.00 -1.59
C LEU A 456 -4.59 4.26 -2.41
N ASP A 457 -5.77 4.42 -2.97
CA ASP A 457 -6.16 5.55 -3.79
C ASP A 457 -7.66 5.87 -3.60
N LYS A 458 -8.17 6.87 -4.32
CA LYS A 458 -9.58 7.29 -4.23
C LYS A 458 -10.57 6.23 -4.73
N SER A 459 -10.11 5.24 -5.49
CA SER A 459 -10.92 4.14 -6.03
C SER A 459 -10.89 2.88 -5.17
N THR A 460 -10.01 2.86 -4.16
CA THR A 460 -9.83 1.70 -3.28
C THR A 460 -11.12 1.39 -2.55
N CYS A 461 -11.60 0.15 -2.69
CA CYS A 461 -12.82 -0.33 -2.05
C CYS A 461 -12.52 -1.59 -1.25
N LEU A 462 -13.02 -1.65 -0.01
CA LEU A 462 -12.87 -2.80 0.89
C LEU A 462 -14.25 -3.30 1.30
N THR A 463 -14.46 -4.61 1.29
CA THR A 463 -15.69 -5.21 1.85
C THR A 463 -15.39 -5.81 3.21
N VAL A 464 -15.92 -5.18 4.26
CA VAL A 464 -15.83 -5.65 5.64
C VAL A 464 -17.02 -6.55 5.94
N ILE A 465 -16.77 -7.72 6.52
CA ILE A 465 -17.79 -8.71 6.88
C ILE A 465 -17.91 -8.81 8.39
N PHE A 466 -19.15 -8.86 8.88
CA PHE A 466 -19.50 -8.82 10.29
C PHE A 466 -20.30 -10.05 10.73
N ASP A 467 -20.23 -10.35 12.02
CA ASP A 467 -21.13 -11.28 12.73
C ASP A 467 -21.79 -10.55 13.91
N LEU A 468 -22.88 -11.12 14.42
CA LEU A 468 -23.44 -10.72 15.71
C LEU A 468 -22.99 -11.69 16.80
N SER A 469 -22.65 -11.15 17.97
CA SER A 469 -22.33 -11.93 19.16
C SER A 469 -23.56 -12.64 19.70
N SER A 470 -23.38 -13.82 20.28
CA SER A 470 -24.44 -14.66 20.87
C SER A 470 -24.79 -14.27 22.30
N THR A 471 -24.81 -12.97 22.64
CA THR A 471 -25.17 -12.56 24.00
C THR A 471 -26.62 -12.90 24.29
N ASP A 472 -26.84 -13.81 25.25
CA ASP A 472 -28.16 -14.15 25.77
C ASP A 472 -28.86 -12.89 26.28
N GLN A 473 -29.96 -12.52 25.64
CA GLN A 473 -30.92 -11.55 26.19
C GLN A 473 -31.57 -12.18 27.42
N SER A 474 -30.91 -12.08 28.58
CA SER A 474 -31.53 -12.49 29.83
C SER A 474 -31.82 -11.36 30.80
N ASN A 475 -31.52 -10.07 30.50
CA ASN A 475 -32.03 -8.90 31.25
C ASN A 475 -31.53 -7.56 30.66
N VAL A 476 -31.99 -7.12 29.49
CA VAL A 476 -31.79 -5.73 29.06
C VAL A 476 -33.16 -5.07 28.89
N PRO A 477 -33.50 -4.04 29.68
CA PRO A 477 -34.73 -3.27 29.48
C PRO A 477 -34.76 -2.70 28.05
N GLU A 478 -35.95 -2.65 27.44
CA GLU A 478 -36.22 -2.16 26.06
C GLU A 478 -35.78 -0.71 25.78
N THR A 479 -35.02 -0.07 26.68
CA THR A 479 -34.67 1.36 26.67
C THR A 479 -33.20 1.65 26.33
N VAL A 480 -32.37 0.64 26.03
CA VAL A 480 -30.96 0.86 25.66
C VAL A 480 -30.80 0.93 24.15
N ASN A 481 -30.46 2.14 23.67
CA ASN A 481 -30.14 2.57 22.30
C ASN A 481 -30.44 1.57 21.15
N PRO A 482 -31.44 1.82 20.28
CA PRO A 482 -31.85 0.87 19.24
C PRO A 482 -30.87 0.73 18.07
N GLN A 483 -29.78 1.49 18.04
CA GLN A 483 -28.88 1.60 16.91
C GLN A 483 -27.55 0.89 17.15
N PHE A 484 -27.06 0.23 16.10
CA PHE A 484 -25.67 -0.21 16.03
C PHE A 484 -24.80 0.88 15.41
N TYR A 485 -23.55 0.95 15.86
CA TYR A 485 -22.56 1.90 15.37
C TYR A 485 -21.39 1.15 14.76
N LEU A 486 -20.91 1.69 13.64
CA LEU A 486 -19.66 1.32 12.98
C LEU A 486 -18.86 2.61 12.78
N GLN A 487 -17.56 2.57 13.03
CA GLN A 487 -16.64 3.65 12.72
C GLN A 487 -15.42 3.08 12.02
N PHE A 488 -15.14 3.63 10.85
CA PHE A 488 -13.96 3.33 10.04
C PHE A 488 -12.99 4.51 10.18
N LEU A 489 -11.77 4.23 10.65
CA LEU A 489 -10.74 5.25 10.83
C LEU A 489 -9.53 4.87 9.99
N THR A 490 -9.33 5.58 8.89
CA THR A 490 -8.21 5.36 7.96
C THR A 490 -7.16 6.45 8.16
N ARG A 491 -5.94 6.05 8.48
CA ARG A 491 -4.76 6.94 8.55
C ARG A 491 -3.84 6.60 7.40
N PHE A 492 -3.38 7.58 6.64
CA PHE A 492 -2.49 7.38 5.51
C PHE A 492 -1.57 8.60 5.33
N ALA A 493 -0.50 8.43 4.55
CA ALA A 493 0.27 9.53 4.01
C ALA A 493 -0.27 9.85 2.61
N ALA A 494 -0.70 11.10 2.42
CA ALA A 494 -1.20 11.60 1.14
C ALA A 494 -0.05 12.01 0.23
#